data_AF-A0A517XQD2-F1
#
_entry.id   AF-A0A517XQD2-F1
#
_cell.length_a   1.000
_cell.length_b   1.000
_cell.length_c   1.000
_cell.angle_alpha   90.00
_cell.angle_beta   90.00
_cell.angle_gamma   90.00
#
_symmetry.space_group_name_H-M   'P 1'
#
loop_
_entity.id
_entity.type
_entity.pdbx_description
1 polymer ?
#
loop_
_entity_poly.entity_id
_entity_poly.type
_entity_poly.pdbx_seq_one_letter_code
_entity_poly.pdbx_strand_id
1 'polypeptide(L)'
;MYDLPFPLLMLAGYTLTVAVETAVLLVGLSRRHPVRAWLFAGAWLTACTYPVVWLVLPPLFDSRLAYLVVAEVFAPAAECVLFYLAFLQGRAPETRATGRDLAAIVVANVASFGVGEIIYAFVVDPAAAAG
;
A
#
# COMPACT_ATOMS: atom_id res chain seq x y z
N MET A 1 5.29 21.26 -17.42
CA MET A 1 5.13 20.33 -16.28
C MET A 1 3.72 20.58 -15.78
N TYR A 2 2.79 19.63 -15.93
CA TYR A 2 1.39 19.92 -15.59
C TYR A 2 1.27 20.15 -14.07
N ASP A 3 0.85 21.34 -13.67
CA ASP A 3 0.46 21.66 -12.28
C ASP A 3 -0.85 20.92 -11.96
N LEU A 4 -0.76 19.59 -11.81
CA LEU A 4 -1.91 18.82 -11.35
C LEU A 4 -2.26 19.31 -9.95
N PRO A 5 -3.53 19.67 -9.69
CA PRO A 5 -3.94 20.05 -8.35
C PRO A 5 -3.64 18.89 -7.39
N PHE A 6 -3.16 19.21 -6.20
CA PHE A 6 -2.73 18.22 -5.20
C PHE A 6 -3.74 17.05 -4.98
N PRO A 7 -5.07 17.27 -4.92
CA PRO A 7 -6.03 16.18 -4.82
C PRO A 7 -6.03 15.22 -6.02
N LEU A 8 -5.74 15.71 -7.23
CA LEU A 8 -5.67 14.88 -8.43
C LEU A 8 -4.39 14.06 -8.46
N LEU A 9 -3.27 14.61 -7.95
CA LEU A 9 -2.04 13.85 -7.75
C LEU A 9 -2.24 12.73 -6.71
N MET A 10 -2.89 13.04 -5.59
CA MET A 10 -3.29 12.04 -4.60
C MET A 10 -4.19 10.96 -5.19
N LEU A 11 -5.19 11.34 -5.98
CA LEU A 11 -6.10 10.39 -6.61
C LEU A 11 -5.36 9.50 -7.60
N ALA A 12 -4.49 10.07 -8.44
CA ALA A 12 -3.67 9.31 -9.39
C ALA A 12 -2.76 8.33 -8.65
N GLY A 13 -2.04 8.78 -7.62
CA GLY A 13 -1.21 7.93 -6.79
C GLY A 13 -2.00 6.82 -6.11
N TYR A 14 -3.14 7.13 -5.50
CA TYR A 14 -4.05 6.15 -4.91
C TYR A 14 -4.50 5.10 -5.93
N THR A 15 -4.96 5.52 -7.13
CA THR A 15 -5.41 4.56 -8.15
C THR A 15 -4.29 3.64 -8.62
N LEU A 16 -3.07 4.15 -8.73
CA LEU A 16 -1.90 3.35 -9.08
C LEU A 16 -1.56 2.35 -7.96
N THR A 17 -1.53 2.80 -6.71
CA THR A 17 -1.30 1.96 -5.53
C THR A 17 -2.31 0.81 -5.49
N VAL A 18 -3.61 1.12 -5.59
CA VAL A 18 -4.68 0.10 -5.62
C VAL A 18 -4.50 -0.88 -6.77
N ALA A 19 -4.11 -0.41 -7.96
CA ALA A 19 -3.90 -1.29 -9.12
C ALA A 19 -2.75 -2.27 -8.89
N VAL A 20 -1.61 -1.80 -8.38
CA VAL A 20 -0.44 -2.62 -8.07
C VAL A 20 -0.77 -3.61 -6.96
N GLU A 21 -1.35 -3.15 -5.86
CA GLU A 21 -1.68 -3.99 -4.70
C GLU A 21 -2.70 -5.05 -5.07
N THR A 22 -3.75 -4.68 -5.81
CA THR A 22 -4.73 -5.63 -6.30
C THR A 22 -4.07 -6.72 -7.15
N ALA A 23 -3.17 -6.35 -8.08
CA ALA A 23 -2.48 -7.33 -8.91
C ALA A 23 -1.64 -8.32 -8.07
N VAL A 24 -0.94 -7.84 -7.05
CA VAL A 24 -0.18 -8.71 -6.14
C VAL A 24 -1.11 -9.59 -5.31
N LEU A 25 -2.19 -9.04 -4.75
CA LEU A 25 -3.15 -9.77 -3.92
C LEU A 25 -3.88 -10.86 -4.70
N LEU A 26 -4.20 -10.63 -5.98
CA LEU A 26 -4.80 -11.62 -6.88
C LEU A 26 -3.95 -12.89 -7.01
N VAL A 27 -2.62 -12.75 -6.94
CA VAL A 27 -1.67 -13.87 -7.03
C VAL A 27 -1.34 -14.43 -5.65
N GLY A 28 -1.18 -13.54 -4.66
CA GLY A 28 -0.66 -13.86 -3.34
C GLY A 28 -1.68 -14.46 -2.37
N LEU A 29 -2.92 -13.99 -2.37
CA LEU A 29 -3.94 -14.42 -1.41
C LEU A 29 -4.29 -15.91 -1.56
N SER A 30 -4.62 -16.53 -0.44
CA SER A 30 -5.09 -17.91 -0.41
C SER A 30 -6.49 -18.04 -1.03
N ARG A 31 -6.79 -19.22 -1.60
CA ARG A 31 -8.05 -19.52 -2.30
C ARG A 31 -9.30 -19.51 -1.41
N ARG A 32 -9.17 -19.27 -0.11
CA ARG A 32 -10.28 -19.23 0.86
C ARG A 32 -11.12 -17.96 0.76
N HIS A 33 -10.64 -16.95 0.03
CA HIS A 33 -11.34 -15.67 -0.12
C HIS A 33 -12.02 -15.59 -1.50
N PRO A 34 -13.26 -15.07 -1.58
CA PRO A 34 -13.91 -14.82 -2.85
C PRO A 34 -13.23 -13.67 -3.59
N VAL A 35 -13.27 -13.66 -4.92
CA VAL A 35 -12.66 -12.62 -5.78
C VAL A 35 -13.08 -11.20 -5.38
N ARG A 36 -14.31 -11.03 -4.90
CA ARG A 36 -14.82 -9.73 -4.39
C ARG A 36 -14.05 -9.23 -3.17
N ALA A 37 -13.59 -10.14 -2.30
CA ALA A 37 -12.77 -9.78 -1.15
C ALA A 37 -11.37 -9.31 -1.60
N TRP A 38 -10.86 -9.76 -2.74
CA TRP A 38 -9.56 -9.33 -3.26
C TRP A 38 -9.61 -7.88 -3.74
N LEU A 39 -10.61 -7.54 -4.56
CA LEU A 39 -10.80 -6.17 -5.06
C LEU A 39 -11.17 -5.21 -3.94
N PHE A 40 -12.01 -5.65 -3.00
CA PHE A 40 -12.39 -4.83 -1.86
C PHE A 40 -11.21 -4.63 -0.91
N ALA A 41 -10.44 -5.67 -0.58
CA ALA A 41 -9.27 -5.53 0.28
C ALA A 41 -8.24 -4.57 -0.32
N GLY A 42 -7.88 -4.74 -1.60
CA GLY A 42 -6.92 -3.88 -2.28
C GLY A 42 -7.34 -2.41 -2.39
N ALA A 43 -8.64 -2.10 -2.50
CA ALA A 43 -9.07 -0.70 -2.53
C ALA A 43 -9.32 -0.12 -1.12
N TRP A 44 -9.97 -0.90 -0.26
CA TRP A 44 -10.42 -0.42 1.06
C TRP A 44 -9.28 -0.28 2.05
N LEU A 45 -8.31 -1.21 2.06
CA LEU A 45 -7.16 -1.14 2.96
C LEU A 45 -6.32 0.10 2.66
N THR A 46 -6.00 0.32 1.38
CA THR A 46 -5.29 1.51 0.90
C THR A 46 -6.08 2.78 1.20
N ALA A 47 -7.42 2.77 1.07
CA ALA A 47 -8.23 3.94 1.40
C ALA A 47 -8.12 4.34 2.89
N CYS A 48 -7.85 3.39 3.77
CA CYS A 48 -7.64 3.65 5.20
C CYS A 48 -6.21 4.14 5.51
N THR A 49 -5.19 3.66 4.79
CA THR A 49 -3.77 3.94 5.10
C THR A 49 -3.21 5.11 4.31
N TYR A 50 -3.62 5.28 3.05
CA TYR A 50 -3.08 6.27 2.11
C TYR A 50 -3.26 7.73 2.58
N PRO A 51 -4.41 8.17 3.12
CA PRO A 51 -4.55 9.52 3.64
C PRO A 51 -3.61 9.80 4.82
N VAL A 52 -3.32 8.79 5.65
CA VAL A 52 -2.37 8.96 6.76
C VAL A 52 -0.96 9.18 6.21
N VAL A 53 -0.54 8.37 5.24
CA VAL A 53 0.78 8.49 4.60
C VAL A 53 0.94 9.83 3.88
N TRP A 54 -0.09 10.35 3.23
CA TRP A 54 -0.01 11.59 2.45
C TRP A 54 -0.27 12.88 3.22
N LEU A 55 -1.14 12.84 4.23
CA LEU A 55 -1.61 14.06 4.92
C LEU A 55 -1.10 14.16 6.34
N VAL A 56 -0.88 13.03 7.02
CA VAL A 56 -0.56 13.01 8.45
C VAL A 56 0.92 12.84 8.69
N LEU A 57 1.58 11.91 7.99
CA LEU A 57 3.00 11.63 8.22
C LEU A 57 3.95 12.75 7.75
N PRO A 58 3.81 13.36 6.56
CA PRO A 58 4.80 14.31 6.05
C PRO A 58 5.12 15.49 6.98
N PRO A 59 4.14 16.18 7.62
CA PRO A 59 4.46 17.28 8.53
C PRO A 59 5.11 16.85 9.86
N LEU A 60 5.22 15.55 10.15
CA LEU A 60 5.83 15.03 11.37
C LEU A 60 7.34 14.77 11.25
N PHE A 61 7.90 14.88 10.04
CA PHE A 61 9.30 14.54 9.77
C PHE A 61 9.99 15.61 8.93
N ASP A 62 11.12 16.12 9.41
CA ASP A 62 12.00 17.00 8.63
C ASP A 62 12.86 16.21 7.61
N SER A 63 13.07 14.92 7.86
CA SER A 63 13.87 14.03 7.00
C SER A 63 12.98 13.16 6.13
N ARG A 64 13.12 13.29 4.80
CA ARG A 64 12.44 12.44 3.81
C ARG A 64 12.70 10.95 4.08
N LEU A 65 13.94 10.58 4.42
CA LEU A 65 14.29 9.19 4.71
C LEU A 65 13.54 8.66 5.95
N ALA A 66 13.48 9.45 7.03
CA ALA A 66 12.76 9.06 8.23
C ALA A 66 11.25 8.90 7.96
N TYR A 67 10.68 9.82 7.19
CA TYR A 67 9.30 9.72 6.70
C TYR A 67 9.06 8.42 5.92
N LEU A 68 9.91 8.11 4.93
CA LEU A 68 9.74 6.92 4.09
C LEU A 68 9.84 5.63 4.89
N VAL A 69 10.85 5.53 5.77
CA VAL A 69 11.01 4.34 6.63
C VAL A 69 9.79 4.15 7.53
N VAL A 70 9.26 5.22 8.10
CA VAL A 70 8.05 5.13 8.94
C VAL A 70 6.84 4.76 8.11
N ALA A 71 6.66 5.35 6.92
CA ALA A 71 5.56 5.03 6.01
C ALA A 71 5.60 3.57 5.56
N GLU A 72 6.79 3.05 5.22
CA GLU A 72 7.04 1.68 4.77
C GLU A 72 6.78 0.64 5.87
N VAL A 73 6.90 1.02 7.14
CA VAL A 73 6.51 0.14 8.27
C VAL A 73 5.03 0.30 8.61
N PHE A 74 4.54 1.54 8.65
CA PHE A 74 3.18 1.87 9.05
C PHE A 74 2.13 1.26 8.12
N ALA A 75 2.26 1.47 6.80
CA ALA A 75 1.27 1.05 5.84
C ALA A 75 1.02 -0.46 5.86
N PRO A 76 2.04 -1.34 5.69
CA PRO A 76 1.79 -2.78 5.72
C PRO A 76 1.33 -3.27 7.09
N ALA A 77 1.82 -2.69 8.19
CA ALA A 77 1.39 -3.07 9.54
C ALA A 77 -0.11 -2.76 9.75
N ALA A 78 -0.55 -1.55 9.38
CA ALA A 78 -1.93 -1.13 9.48
C ALA A 78 -2.84 -1.99 8.58
N GLU A 79 -2.42 -2.25 7.34
CA GLU A 79 -3.20 -3.09 6.41
C GLU A 79 -3.30 -4.54 6.86
N CYS A 80 -2.22 -5.12 7.41
CA CYS A 80 -2.27 -6.45 8.01
C CYS A 80 -3.26 -6.51 9.18
N VAL A 81 -3.26 -5.51 10.06
CA VAL A 81 -4.21 -5.43 11.19
C VAL A 81 -5.64 -5.28 10.68
N LEU A 82 -5.89 -4.34 9.77
CA LEU A 82 -7.22 -4.11 9.20
C LEU A 82 -7.74 -5.35 8.46
N PHE A 83 -6.88 -6.02 7.69
CA PHE A 83 -7.25 -7.25 6.99
C PHE A 83 -7.56 -8.38 7.97
N TYR A 84 -6.74 -8.54 9.02
CA TYR A 84 -6.99 -9.55 10.04
C TYR A 84 -8.36 -9.32 10.70
N LEU A 85 -8.65 -8.08 11.12
CA LEU A 85 -9.93 -7.73 11.76
C LEU A 85 -11.12 -7.90 10.80
N ALA A 86 -10.98 -7.49 9.54
CA ALA A 86 -12.09 -7.51 8.59
C ALA A 86 -12.37 -8.91 7.99
N PHE A 87 -11.35 -9.74 7.80
CA PHE A 87 -11.49 -10.98 7.02
C PHE A 87 -11.14 -12.26 7.78
N LEU A 88 -10.35 -12.18 8.85
CA LEU A 88 -9.83 -13.36 9.56
C LEU A 88 -10.41 -13.53 10.96
N GLN A 89 -10.76 -12.44 11.63
CA GLN A 89 -11.34 -12.47 12.97
C GLN A 89 -12.62 -13.31 12.99
N GLY A 90 -12.70 -14.28 13.91
CA GLY A 90 -13.85 -15.16 14.05
C GLY A 90 -13.88 -16.38 13.11
N ARG A 91 -12.88 -16.56 12.24
CA ARG A 91 -12.72 -17.79 11.44
C ARG A 91 -11.91 -18.85 12.20
N ALA A 92 -12.09 -20.11 11.82
CA ALA A 92 -11.28 -21.21 12.34
C ALA A 92 -9.78 -20.93 12.08
N PRO A 93 -8.90 -21.16 13.07
CA PRO A 93 -7.49 -20.81 12.96
C PRO A 93 -6.78 -21.70 11.92
N GLU A 94 -6.47 -21.12 10.77
CA GLU A 94 -5.57 -21.68 9.77
C GLU A 94 -4.29 -20.84 9.72
N THR A 95 -3.31 -21.18 10.56
CA THR A 95 -2.07 -20.41 10.74
C THR A 95 -1.29 -20.24 9.44
N ARG A 96 -1.19 -21.30 8.62
CA ARG A 96 -0.44 -21.26 7.35
C ARG A 96 -1.10 -20.37 6.29
N ALA A 97 -2.43 -20.46 6.13
CA ALA A 97 -3.16 -19.62 5.19
C ALA A 97 -3.17 -18.15 5.64
N THR A 98 -3.26 -17.92 6.95
CA THR A 98 -3.17 -16.58 7.55
C THR A 98 -1.80 -15.97 7.35
N GLY A 99 -0.72 -16.70 7.62
CA GLY A 99 0.64 -16.20 7.36
C GLY A 99 0.87 -15.88 5.88
N ARG A 100 0.35 -16.70 4.96
CA ARG A 100 0.40 -16.42 3.52
C ARG A 100 -0.35 -15.14 3.14
N ASP A 101 -1.56 -14.95 3.67
CA ASP A 101 -2.36 -13.75 3.34
C ASP A 101 -1.69 -12.47 3.87
N LEU A 102 -1.17 -12.50 5.09
CA LEU A 102 -0.44 -11.35 5.66
C LEU A 102 0.84 -11.06 4.87
N ALA A 103 1.60 -12.10 4.49
CA ALA A 103 2.76 -11.92 3.63
C ALA A 103 2.39 -11.33 2.26
N ALA A 104 1.28 -11.75 1.67
CA ALA A 104 0.81 -11.19 0.40
C ALA A 104 0.48 -9.70 0.51
N ILE A 105 -0.09 -9.24 1.64
CA ILE A 105 -0.36 -7.82 1.91
C ILE A 105 0.94 -7.03 2.04
N VAL A 106 1.91 -7.54 2.80
CA VAL A 106 3.22 -6.88 2.93
C VAL A 106 3.90 -6.75 1.56
N VAL A 107 3.90 -7.82 0.76
CA VAL A 107 4.48 -7.79 -0.60
C VAL A 107 3.74 -6.80 -1.50
N ALA A 108 2.41 -6.72 -1.40
CA ALA A 108 1.61 -5.78 -2.17
C ALA A 108 1.99 -4.33 -1.85
N ASN A 109 2.10 -4.01 -0.55
CA ASN A 109 2.42 -2.67 -0.07
C ASN A 109 3.87 -2.25 -0.43
N VAL A 110 4.84 -3.16 -0.25
CA VAL A 110 6.24 -2.90 -0.67
C VAL A 110 6.33 -2.72 -2.19
N ALA A 111 5.58 -3.50 -2.98
CA ALA A 111 5.56 -3.36 -4.42
C ALA A 111 4.97 -2.01 -4.86
N SER A 112 3.87 -1.58 -4.24
CA SER A 112 3.23 -0.30 -4.56
C SER A 112 4.11 0.90 -4.17
N PHE A 113 4.78 0.82 -3.01
CA PHE A 113 5.79 1.79 -2.60
C PHE A 113 6.96 1.86 -3.60
N GLY A 114 7.52 0.71 -3.98
CA GLY A 114 8.64 0.66 -4.93
C GLY A 114 8.28 1.23 -6.30
N VAL A 115 7.08 0.96 -6.82
CA VAL A 115 6.58 1.57 -8.06
C VAL A 115 6.45 3.09 -7.90
N GLY A 116 5.96 3.57 -6.75
CA GLY A 116 5.86 4.99 -6.43
C GLY A 116 7.22 5.69 -6.45
N GLU A 117 8.23 5.13 -5.79
CA GLU A 117 9.60 5.69 -5.76
C GLU A 117 10.25 5.68 -7.14
N ILE A 118 10.05 4.63 -7.94
CA ILE A 118 10.53 4.58 -9.34
C ILE A 118 9.94 5.74 -10.14
N ILE A 119 8.62 5.95 -10.07
CA ILE A 119 7.97 7.05 -10.80
C ILE A 119 8.48 8.40 -10.30
N TYR A 120 8.64 8.57 -8.99
CA TYR A 120 9.20 9.80 -8.43
C TYR A 120 10.60 10.08 -8.98
N ALA A 121 11.47 9.07 -8.99
CA ALA A 121 12.83 9.18 -9.50
C ALA A 121 12.89 9.49 -11.01
N PHE A 122 12.02 8.92 -11.84
CA PHE A 122 12.08 9.15 -13.30
C PHE A 122 11.30 10.38 -13.78
N VAL A 123 10.26 10.79 -13.05
CA VAL A 123 9.30 11.81 -13.51
C VAL A 123 9.45 13.13 -12.77
N VAL A 124 9.81 13.08 -11.48
CA VAL A 124 9.85 14.27 -10.62
C VAL A 124 11.29 14.73 -10.38
N ASP A 125 12.18 13.80 -10.02
CA ASP A 125 13.57 14.11 -9.70
C ASP A 125 14.55 13.14 -10.39
N PRO A 126 14.83 13.32 -11.70
CA PRO A 126 15.76 12.47 -12.45
C PRO A 126 17.20 12.51 -11.92
N ALA A 127 17.57 13.49 -11.09
CA ALA A 127 18.87 13.52 -10.43
C ALA A 127 18.97 12.48 -9.31
N ALA A 128 17.86 12.11 -8.67
CA ALA A 128 17.80 11.04 -7.68
C ALA A 128 18.00 9.63 -8.28
N ALA A 129 17.77 9.44 -9.59
CA ALA A 129 17.94 8.16 -10.29
C ALA A 129 19.40 7.89 -10.75
N ALA A 130 20.28 8.90 -10.70
CA ALA A 130 21.64 8.86 -11.25
C ALA A 130 22.74 8.75 -10.18
N GLY A 131 22.37 8.60 -8.90
CA GLY A 131 23.29 8.45 -7.76
C GLY A 131 23.37 7.02 -7.26
#